data_AF-A0A1M7A5C0-F1
#
_entry.id   AF-A0A1M7A5C0-F1
#
_cell.length_a   1.000
_cell.length_b   1.000
_cell.length_c   1.000
_cell.angle_alpha   90.00
_cell.angle_beta   90.00
_cell.angle_gamma   90.00
#
_symmetry.space_group_name_H-M   'P 1'
#
loop_
_entity.id
_entity.type
_entity.pdbx_description
1 polymer ?
#
loop_
_entity_poly.entity_id
_entity_poly.type
_entity_poly.pdbx_seq_one_letter_code
_entity_poly.pdbx_strand_id
1 'polypeptide(L)'
;MIHQKQNRMQRMVRAALLAGCLSLGTTAYAGITFQFQYGDPAGTGFLDPIYGASRQAALNTAAENFSSMFGSHFSNSATIVLTANAQNDPYSGTLASASSYFTNPGSAGFNLGEVVRTKLQNGIDLNGNVADGVVNVNFGANWELDFNTPPAWGWGWYPGTHDFYGTLYHEFTHTLGFSPVMTQSGTSAFGMKDGSWSTFSSFIVDKNNNPIIDPHTFVLNQGAWDTGSVGNWGEGGSEGLFFNGTNAVAANGGFLVTLYTADAWEPGSSVSHLDDRMPGIEGTLMSPASYAGPQMRDYSAIEVGILKDLGYVAVVPEPETYAMLLAGLAVLGAIVRRRASVITMG
;
A
#
# COMPACT_ATOMS: atom_id res chain seq x y z
N MET A 1 18.96 -17.24 79.82
CA MET A 1 18.34 -18.23 78.91
C MET A 1 17.00 -17.67 78.47
N ILE A 2 16.68 -17.33 77.24
CA ILE A 2 17.27 -17.60 75.93
C ILE A 2 16.98 -16.38 75.05
N HIS A 3 18.06 -15.71 74.63
CA HIS A 3 18.13 -14.94 73.39
C HIS A 3 18.34 -15.96 72.28
N GLN A 4 17.44 -16.09 71.30
CA GLN A 4 17.80 -16.39 69.90
C GLN A 4 16.58 -16.59 69.00
N LYS A 5 16.57 -15.77 67.94
CA LYS A 5 16.04 -16.04 66.59
C LYS A 5 14.54 -15.77 66.40
N GLN A 6 14.07 -14.62 65.91
CA GLN A 6 14.65 -13.77 64.85
C GLN A 6 15.23 -14.62 63.70
N ASN A 7 14.40 -15.07 62.73
CA ASN A 7 14.79 -15.30 61.31
C ASN A 7 13.78 -16.07 60.43
N ARG A 8 12.50 -16.26 60.80
CA ARG A 8 11.54 -16.89 59.86
C ARG A 8 10.34 -16.07 59.41
N MET A 9 10.12 -14.89 59.98
CA MET A 9 8.94 -14.08 59.67
C MET A 9 9.28 -12.74 58.99
N GLN A 10 10.46 -12.64 58.36
CA GLN A 10 10.82 -11.54 57.44
C GLN A 10 10.83 -11.97 55.96
N ARG A 11 10.24 -13.13 55.64
CA ARG A 11 10.17 -13.65 54.25
C ARG A 11 8.79 -13.64 53.60
N MET A 12 7.80 -12.96 54.20
CA MET A 12 6.46 -12.81 53.62
C MET A 12 6.09 -11.34 53.29
N VAL A 13 7.06 -10.53 52.87
CA VAL A 13 6.80 -9.11 52.47
C VAL A 13 7.23 -8.80 51.02
N ARG A 14 7.64 -9.77 50.21
CA ARG A 14 8.02 -9.51 48.80
C ARG A 14 7.60 -10.62 47.85
N ALA A 15 6.30 -10.75 47.63
CA ALA A 15 5.76 -11.45 46.46
C ALA A 15 4.35 -10.92 46.12
N ALA A 16 4.15 -9.60 46.21
CA ALA A 16 3.14 -8.94 45.38
C ALA A 16 3.80 -8.71 44.01
N LEU A 17 4.06 -9.80 43.27
CA LEU A 17 4.29 -9.66 41.84
C LEU A 17 2.92 -9.36 41.25
N LEU A 18 2.79 -8.14 40.71
CA LEU A 18 1.76 -7.75 39.77
C LEU A 18 1.54 -8.88 38.77
N ALA A 19 0.49 -9.68 38.95
CA ALA A 19 -0.16 -10.34 37.85
C ALA A 19 -0.95 -9.24 37.12
N GLY A 20 -0.23 -8.35 36.44
CA GLY A 20 -0.84 -7.53 35.40
C GLY A 20 -1.34 -8.51 34.36
N CYS A 21 -2.66 -8.63 34.25
CA CYS A 21 -3.29 -9.31 33.15
C CYS A 21 -2.77 -8.69 31.86
N LEU A 22 -1.78 -9.32 31.24
CA LEU A 22 -1.52 -9.18 29.81
C LEU A 22 -2.72 -9.82 29.12
N SER A 23 -3.83 -9.08 29.06
CA SER A 23 -4.71 -9.23 27.91
C SER A 23 -3.87 -8.79 26.72
N LEU A 24 -3.27 -9.77 26.05
CA LEU A 24 -2.92 -9.63 24.64
C LEU A 24 -4.26 -9.47 23.91
N GLY A 25 -4.87 -8.29 24.04
CA GLY A 25 -5.89 -7.88 23.12
C GLY A 25 -5.21 -7.87 21.77
N THR A 26 -5.68 -8.70 20.85
CA THR A 26 -5.39 -8.50 19.44
C THR A 26 -5.92 -7.11 19.13
N THR A 27 -5.04 -6.12 19.00
CA THR A 27 -5.41 -4.81 18.49
C THR A 27 -6.02 -5.07 17.12
N ALA A 28 -7.34 -4.96 17.01
CA ALA A 28 -8.00 -4.91 15.72
C ALA A 28 -7.49 -3.61 15.07
N TYR A 29 -6.54 -3.73 14.14
CA TYR A 29 -6.11 -2.59 13.36
C TYR A 29 -7.33 -2.07 12.58
N ALA A 30 -7.53 -0.75 12.59
CA ALA A 30 -8.38 -0.14 11.59
C ALA A 30 -7.84 -0.53 10.21
N GLY A 31 -8.71 -0.94 9.29
CA GLY A 31 -8.29 -1.49 8.01
C GLY A 31 -9.40 -1.49 6.98
N ILE A 32 -9.05 -1.92 5.78
CA ILE A 32 -9.94 -1.94 4.62
C ILE A 32 -10.66 -3.28 4.58
N THR A 33 -11.98 -3.28 4.75
CA THR A 33 -12.77 -4.51 4.55
C THR A 33 -13.16 -4.61 3.07
N PHE A 34 -12.55 -5.53 2.33
CA PHE A 34 -12.96 -5.77 0.95
C PHE A 34 -14.17 -6.70 0.88
N GLN A 35 -15.07 -6.38 -0.03
CA GLN A 35 -16.16 -7.25 -0.46
C GLN A 35 -16.09 -7.39 -1.97
N PHE A 36 -16.27 -8.61 -2.48
CA PHE A 36 -16.18 -8.88 -3.91
C PHE A 36 -17.55 -9.22 -4.49
N GLN A 37 -17.92 -8.53 -5.57
CA GLN A 37 -19.02 -8.89 -6.45
C GLN A 37 -18.42 -9.59 -7.68
N TYR A 38 -18.66 -10.88 -7.84
CA TYR A 38 -18.11 -11.62 -8.99
C TYR A 38 -18.90 -11.30 -10.25
N GLY A 39 -18.24 -10.63 -11.20
CA GLY A 39 -18.84 -10.20 -12.47
C GLY A 39 -18.77 -11.24 -13.59
N ASP A 40 -18.13 -12.38 -13.34
CA ASP A 40 -17.97 -13.44 -14.31
C ASP A 40 -19.31 -14.11 -14.70
N PRO A 41 -19.47 -14.56 -15.96
CA PRO A 41 -20.54 -15.47 -16.33
C PRO A 41 -20.53 -16.74 -15.48
N ALA A 42 -21.71 -17.28 -15.18
CA ALA A 42 -21.85 -18.53 -14.44
C ALA A 42 -21.04 -19.66 -15.10
N GLY A 43 -20.25 -20.37 -14.30
CA GLY A 43 -19.41 -21.48 -14.77
C GLY A 43 -18.04 -21.06 -15.31
N THR A 44 -17.64 -19.80 -15.17
CA THR A 44 -16.33 -19.29 -15.64
C THR A 44 -15.62 -18.48 -14.56
N GLY A 45 -14.30 -18.30 -14.68
CA GLY A 45 -13.58 -17.34 -13.86
C GLY A 45 -13.59 -17.64 -12.36
N PHE A 46 -13.97 -16.66 -11.55
CA PHE A 46 -14.24 -16.83 -10.13
C PHE A 46 -15.49 -17.68 -9.85
N LEU A 47 -16.41 -17.80 -10.81
CA LEU A 47 -17.62 -18.64 -10.73
C LEU A 47 -17.46 -20.01 -11.42
N ASP A 48 -16.24 -20.41 -11.74
CA ASP A 48 -15.93 -21.72 -12.31
C ASP A 48 -16.20 -22.85 -11.29
N PRO A 49 -16.85 -23.97 -11.68
CA PRO A 49 -17.23 -25.02 -10.73
C PRO A 49 -16.04 -25.83 -10.19
N ILE A 50 -14.88 -25.77 -10.84
CA ILE A 50 -13.67 -26.51 -10.46
C ILE A 50 -12.68 -25.56 -9.78
N TYR A 51 -12.38 -24.43 -10.44
CA TYR A 51 -11.32 -23.50 -10.03
C TYR A 51 -11.85 -22.29 -9.27
N GLY A 52 -13.15 -21.98 -9.35
CA GLY A 52 -13.72 -20.77 -8.77
C GLY A 52 -13.49 -20.67 -7.27
N ALA A 53 -13.71 -21.76 -6.53
CA ALA A 53 -13.53 -21.78 -5.08
C ALA A 53 -12.09 -21.43 -4.64
N SER A 54 -11.06 -21.98 -5.30
CA SER A 54 -9.66 -21.67 -4.96
C SER A 54 -9.29 -20.24 -5.36
N ARG A 55 -9.79 -19.74 -6.49
CA ARG A 55 -9.59 -18.35 -6.94
C ARG A 55 -10.23 -17.34 -5.98
N GLN A 56 -11.46 -17.59 -5.55
CA GLN A 56 -12.15 -16.76 -4.57
C GLN A 56 -11.43 -16.77 -3.22
N ALA A 57 -10.98 -17.95 -2.76
CA ALA A 57 -10.21 -18.08 -1.52
C ALA A 57 -8.90 -17.28 -1.59
N ALA A 58 -8.13 -17.41 -2.68
CA ALA A 58 -6.89 -16.67 -2.86
C ALA A 58 -7.12 -15.14 -2.89
N LEU A 59 -8.15 -14.67 -3.58
CA LEU A 59 -8.51 -13.25 -3.62
C LEU A 59 -8.91 -12.72 -2.23
N ASN A 60 -9.72 -13.46 -1.48
CA ASN A 60 -10.10 -13.08 -0.11
C ASN A 60 -8.88 -13.05 0.82
N THR A 61 -8.00 -14.05 0.74
CA THR A 61 -6.76 -14.07 1.52
C THR A 61 -5.85 -12.90 1.16
N ALA A 62 -5.73 -12.54 -0.13
CA ALA A 62 -4.98 -11.37 -0.54
C ALA A 62 -5.57 -10.09 0.07
N ALA A 63 -6.89 -9.94 0.05
CA ALA A 63 -7.57 -8.77 0.59
C ALA A 63 -7.42 -8.64 2.11
N GLU A 64 -7.56 -9.74 2.84
CA GLU A 64 -7.39 -9.78 4.30
C GLU A 64 -5.97 -9.41 4.73
N ASN A 65 -4.96 -9.99 4.06
CA ASN A 65 -3.58 -9.70 4.40
C ASN A 65 -3.13 -8.32 3.90
N PHE A 66 -3.65 -7.82 2.77
CA PHE A 66 -3.47 -6.43 2.36
C PHE A 66 -4.08 -5.47 3.39
N SER A 67 -5.29 -5.76 3.89
CA SER A 67 -5.90 -4.95 4.96
C SER A 67 -5.04 -4.92 6.22
N SER A 68 -4.44 -6.06 6.59
CA SER A 68 -3.52 -6.12 7.74
C SER A 68 -2.25 -5.31 7.51
N MET A 69 -1.66 -5.40 6.31
CA MET A 69 -0.49 -4.60 5.92
C MET A 69 -0.83 -3.11 5.92
N PHE A 70 -1.93 -2.72 5.27
CA PHE A 70 -2.41 -1.34 5.24
C PHE A 70 -2.65 -0.79 6.65
N GLY A 71 -3.33 -1.56 7.52
CA GLY A 71 -3.59 -1.19 8.92
C GLY A 71 -2.36 -1.09 9.80
N SER A 72 -1.21 -1.64 9.36
CA SER A 72 0.08 -1.45 10.04
C SER A 72 0.73 -0.09 9.73
N HIS A 73 0.30 0.57 8.65
CA HIS A 73 0.81 1.87 8.21
C HIS A 73 -0.21 3.01 8.40
N PHE A 74 -1.50 2.73 8.21
CA PHE A 74 -2.57 3.73 8.19
C PHE A 74 -3.75 3.35 9.09
N SER A 75 -4.42 4.37 9.62
CA SER A 75 -5.59 4.22 10.49
C SER A 75 -6.93 4.36 9.74
N ASN A 76 -6.90 4.66 8.44
CA ASN A 76 -8.09 4.75 7.61
C ASN A 76 -8.80 3.40 7.53
N SER A 77 -10.13 3.42 7.50
CA SER A 77 -10.93 2.20 7.39
C SER A 77 -12.25 2.48 6.71
N ALA A 78 -12.70 1.52 5.90
CA ALA A 78 -14.01 1.48 5.28
C ALA A 78 -14.27 0.06 4.75
N THR A 79 -15.53 -0.22 4.45
CA THR A 79 -15.86 -1.36 3.57
C THR A 79 -15.80 -0.91 2.13
N ILE A 80 -14.99 -1.59 1.32
CA ILE A 80 -14.79 -1.32 -0.11
C ILE A 80 -15.35 -2.51 -0.91
N VAL A 81 -16.25 -2.23 -1.83
CA VAL A 81 -16.86 -3.23 -2.70
C VAL A 81 -16.18 -3.17 -4.06
N LEU A 82 -15.54 -4.26 -4.50
CA LEU A 82 -14.96 -4.34 -5.85
C LEU A 82 -15.73 -5.35 -6.70
N THR A 83 -15.97 -5.01 -7.97
CA THR A 83 -16.32 -6.02 -8.96
C THR A 83 -15.08 -6.84 -9.28
N ALA A 84 -15.11 -8.15 -9.06
CA ALA A 84 -14.03 -9.06 -9.39
C ALA A 84 -14.33 -9.79 -10.70
N ASN A 85 -13.45 -9.64 -11.69
CA ASN A 85 -13.55 -10.34 -12.98
C ASN A 85 -12.31 -11.19 -13.22
N ALA A 86 -12.51 -12.33 -13.84
CA ALA A 86 -11.45 -13.20 -14.29
C ALA A 86 -11.29 -13.09 -15.81
N GLN A 87 -10.04 -13.09 -16.24
CA GLN A 87 -9.64 -13.31 -17.62
C GLN A 87 -8.86 -14.63 -17.71
N ASN A 88 -8.76 -15.17 -18.92
CA ASN A 88 -7.95 -16.35 -19.19
C ASN A 88 -7.25 -16.19 -20.54
N ASP A 89 -6.27 -15.30 -20.58
CA ASP A 89 -5.48 -15.00 -21.77
C ASP A 89 -3.99 -15.25 -21.48
N PRO A 90 -3.44 -16.40 -21.90
CA PRO A 90 -2.03 -16.72 -21.67
C PRO A 90 -1.06 -15.87 -22.52
N TYR A 91 -1.58 -15.06 -23.46
CA TYR A 91 -0.77 -14.20 -24.33
C TYR A 91 -0.74 -12.74 -23.86
N SER A 92 -1.58 -12.37 -22.89
CA SER A 92 -1.57 -11.04 -22.29
C SER A 92 -0.37 -10.87 -21.37
N GLY A 93 0.33 -9.74 -21.49
CA GLY A 93 1.37 -9.32 -20.53
C GLY A 93 0.80 -8.75 -19.24
N THR A 94 -0.51 -8.48 -19.18
CA THR A 94 -1.19 -7.97 -17.99
C THR A 94 -1.62 -9.14 -17.10
N LEU A 95 -1.02 -9.20 -15.91
CA LEU A 95 -1.33 -10.23 -14.91
C LEU A 95 -2.63 -9.92 -14.16
N ALA A 96 -2.78 -8.68 -13.71
CA ALA A 96 -3.97 -8.18 -13.04
C ALA A 96 -4.11 -6.68 -13.31
N SER A 97 -5.24 -6.12 -12.92
CA SER A 97 -5.44 -4.67 -12.83
C SER A 97 -6.48 -4.39 -11.75
N ALA A 98 -6.33 -3.31 -11.00
CA ALA A 98 -7.43 -2.77 -10.22
C ALA A 98 -7.49 -1.24 -10.25
N SER A 99 -8.69 -0.71 -10.07
CA SER A 99 -8.93 0.72 -10.05
C SER A 99 -10.15 1.05 -9.22
N SER A 100 -10.15 2.26 -8.62
CA SER A 100 -11.36 2.87 -8.11
C SER A 100 -12.27 3.26 -9.28
N TYR A 101 -13.58 3.21 -9.09
CA TYR A 101 -14.45 4.00 -9.94
C TYR A 101 -14.31 5.49 -9.60
N PHE A 102 -14.69 6.30 -10.58
CA PHE A 102 -14.58 7.73 -10.50
C PHE A 102 -15.96 8.35 -10.70
N THR A 103 -16.20 9.49 -10.05
CA THR A 103 -17.32 10.37 -10.35
C THR A 103 -16.79 11.69 -10.89
N ASN A 104 -17.54 12.28 -11.82
CA ASN A 104 -17.20 13.57 -12.38
C ASN A 104 -17.80 14.68 -11.50
N PRO A 105 -16.97 15.53 -10.85
CA PRO A 105 -17.46 16.61 -10.00
C PRO A 105 -18.08 17.78 -10.78
N GLY A 106 -17.97 17.81 -12.11
CA GLY A 106 -18.53 18.85 -12.97
C GLY A 106 -17.82 20.20 -12.86
N SER A 107 -16.59 20.22 -12.35
CA SER A 107 -15.77 21.44 -12.24
C SER A 107 -14.27 21.11 -12.26
N ALA A 108 -13.48 22.01 -12.85
CA ALA A 108 -12.03 21.86 -12.96
C ALA A 108 -11.36 21.86 -11.59
N GLY A 109 -10.37 21.00 -11.40
CA GLY A 109 -9.67 20.87 -10.14
C GLY A 109 -8.94 19.55 -9.94
N PHE A 110 -8.13 19.45 -8.89
CA PHE A 110 -7.66 18.17 -8.34
C PHE A 110 -8.75 17.54 -7.46
N ASN A 111 -9.92 17.34 -8.05
CA ASN A 111 -11.17 17.00 -7.40
C ASN A 111 -11.86 15.80 -8.05
N LEU A 112 -11.13 15.02 -8.87
CA LEU A 112 -11.66 13.79 -9.43
C LEU A 112 -12.29 12.95 -8.31
N GLY A 113 -13.53 12.52 -8.51
CA GLY A 113 -14.28 11.82 -7.47
C GLY A 113 -13.83 10.38 -7.32
N GLU A 114 -12.63 10.17 -6.76
CA GLU A 114 -12.00 8.90 -6.45
C GLU A 114 -12.79 8.18 -5.34
N VAL A 115 -13.70 7.27 -5.72
CA VAL A 115 -14.70 6.67 -4.82
C VAL A 115 -14.03 6.00 -3.61
N VAL A 116 -13.09 5.07 -3.84
CA VAL A 116 -12.43 4.31 -2.77
C VAL A 116 -11.66 5.22 -1.82
N ARG A 117 -10.85 6.15 -2.36
CA ARG A 117 -10.06 7.09 -1.55
C ARG A 117 -10.96 8.00 -0.71
N THR A 118 -12.02 8.55 -1.31
CA THR A 118 -12.99 9.40 -0.62
C THR A 118 -13.65 8.64 0.53
N LYS A 119 -14.14 7.43 0.25
CA LYS A 119 -14.80 6.57 1.24
C LYS A 119 -13.88 6.22 2.41
N LEU A 120 -12.60 5.93 2.15
CA LEU A 120 -11.60 5.66 3.19
C LEU A 120 -11.20 6.90 4.01
N GLN A 121 -11.23 8.09 3.41
CA GLN A 121 -10.77 9.31 4.06
C GLN A 121 -11.83 10.00 4.90
N ASN A 122 -13.09 9.97 4.47
CA ASN A 122 -14.16 10.72 5.12
C ASN A 122 -15.47 9.94 5.28
N GLY A 123 -15.52 8.67 4.88
CA GLY A 123 -16.71 7.82 5.00
C GLY A 123 -17.81 8.12 3.99
N ILE A 124 -17.57 9.00 3.00
CA ILE A 124 -18.55 9.35 1.98
C ILE A 124 -18.44 8.37 0.81
N ASP A 125 -19.55 7.72 0.51
CA ASP A 125 -19.73 6.90 -0.68
C ASP A 125 -20.21 7.77 -1.85
N LEU A 126 -19.35 7.97 -2.85
CA LEU A 126 -19.65 8.85 -3.99
C LEU A 126 -20.55 8.21 -5.05
N ASN A 127 -20.66 6.88 -5.09
CA ASN A 127 -21.40 6.17 -6.13
C ASN A 127 -22.56 5.31 -5.59
N GLY A 128 -22.76 5.29 -4.27
CA GLY A 128 -23.91 4.67 -3.61
C GLY A 128 -23.75 3.15 -3.56
N ASN A 129 -24.85 2.41 -3.80
CA ASN A 129 -24.84 0.95 -3.60
C ASN A 129 -24.16 0.14 -4.74
N VAL A 130 -23.47 0.79 -5.68
CA VAL A 130 -22.72 0.10 -6.73
C VAL A 130 -21.32 -0.28 -6.21
N ALA A 131 -20.57 -1.11 -6.94
CA ALA A 131 -19.18 -1.38 -6.56
C ALA A 131 -18.36 -0.08 -6.54
N ASP A 132 -17.47 0.08 -5.57
CA ASP A 132 -16.55 1.20 -5.42
C ASP A 132 -15.43 1.20 -6.49
N GLY A 133 -15.18 0.04 -7.10
CA GLY A 133 -14.16 -0.14 -8.14
C GLY A 133 -14.18 -1.53 -8.75
N VAL A 134 -13.09 -1.89 -9.42
CA VAL A 134 -12.93 -3.16 -10.12
C VAL A 134 -11.56 -3.77 -9.85
N VAL A 135 -11.50 -5.09 -9.79
CA VAL A 135 -10.28 -5.89 -9.87
C VAL A 135 -10.44 -6.94 -10.96
N ASN A 136 -9.48 -7.00 -11.87
CA ASN A 136 -9.41 -8.00 -12.93
C ASN A 136 -8.17 -8.86 -12.73
N VAL A 137 -8.33 -10.17 -12.81
CA VAL A 137 -7.22 -11.12 -12.64
C VAL A 137 -7.15 -12.03 -13.87
N ASN A 138 -6.00 -12.09 -14.52
CA ASN A 138 -5.76 -12.97 -15.65
C ASN A 138 -5.25 -14.34 -15.17
N PHE A 139 -6.16 -15.32 -15.08
CA PHE A 139 -5.82 -16.71 -14.76
C PHE A 139 -5.22 -17.50 -15.93
N GLY A 140 -4.93 -16.83 -17.06
CA GLY A 140 -4.06 -17.37 -18.11
C GLY A 140 -2.59 -17.41 -17.71
N ALA A 141 -2.21 -16.65 -16.68
CA ALA A 141 -0.87 -16.69 -16.08
C ALA A 141 -0.70 -17.85 -15.08
N ASN A 142 0.54 -18.30 -14.89
CA ASN A 142 0.88 -19.38 -13.96
C ASN A 142 1.03 -18.83 -12.53
N TRP A 143 -0.05 -18.83 -11.75
CA TRP A 143 -0.11 -18.28 -10.40
C TRP A 143 0.31 -19.26 -9.31
N GLU A 144 0.97 -18.75 -8.27
CA GLU A 144 1.01 -19.39 -6.95
C GLU A 144 -0.18 -18.90 -6.12
N LEU A 145 -1.13 -19.80 -5.79
CA LEU A 145 -2.38 -19.49 -5.10
C LEU A 145 -2.41 -19.94 -3.63
N ASP A 146 -1.35 -20.58 -3.13
CA ASP A 146 -1.15 -20.82 -1.70
C ASP A 146 -0.28 -19.73 -1.10
N PHE A 147 -0.88 -18.91 -0.22
CA PHE A 147 -0.22 -17.81 0.47
C PHE A 147 1.07 -18.21 1.18
N ASN A 148 1.12 -19.43 1.70
CA ASN A 148 2.25 -19.93 2.49
C ASN A 148 3.34 -20.57 1.62
N THR A 149 3.08 -20.75 0.32
CA THR A 149 4.04 -21.29 -0.62
C THR A 149 4.77 -20.14 -1.32
N PRO A 150 6.10 -20.05 -1.23
CA PRO A 150 6.86 -19.04 -1.96
C PRO A 150 6.73 -19.25 -3.48
N PRO A 151 6.43 -18.20 -4.27
CA PRO A 151 6.42 -18.31 -5.72
C PRO A 151 7.80 -18.70 -6.26
N ALA A 152 7.83 -19.59 -7.25
CA ALA A 152 9.05 -20.10 -7.84
C ALA A 152 9.58 -19.18 -8.95
N TRP A 153 10.89 -18.89 -8.91
CA TRP A 153 11.58 -18.27 -10.03
C TRP A 153 11.57 -19.17 -11.27
N GLY A 154 11.50 -18.55 -12.46
CA GLY A 154 11.75 -19.25 -13.71
C GLY A 154 13.22 -19.66 -13.85
N TRP A 155 13.48 -20.84 -14.40
CA TRP A 155 14.85 -21.28 -14.71
C TRP A 155 14.85 -22.25 -15.91
N GLY A 156 15.64 -21.94 -16.93
CA GLY A 156 15.71 -22.74 -18.16
C GLY A 156 14.37 -22.79 -18.88
N TRP A 157 13.78 -23.98 -19.01
CA TRP A 157 12.47 -24.19 -19.63
C TRP A 157 11.27 -24.00 -18.68
N TYR A 158 11.52 -23.90 -17.36
CA TYR A 158 10.46 -23.69 -16.38
C TYR A 158 10.13 -22.20 -16.28
N PRO A 159 8.89 -21.77 -16.55
CA PRO A 159 8.53 -20.35 -16.57
C PRO A 159 8.46 -19.71 -15.18
N GLY A 160 8.47 -20.49 -14.09
CA GLY A 160 8.21 -19.98 -12.74
C GLY A 160 6.72 -19.82 -12.46
N THR A 161 6.38 -19.36 -11.26
CA THR A 161 5.03 -18.97 -10.85
C THR A 161 5.02 -17.51 -10.41
N HIS A 162 3.96 -16.78 -10.77
CA HIS A 162 3.76 -15.40 -10.33
C HIS A 162 3.25 -15.33 -8.90
N ASP A 163 3.69 -14.31 -8.17
CA ASP A 163 3.20 -14.00 -6.82
C ASP A 163 1.80 -13.37 -6.87
N PHE A 164 0.75 -14.20 -6.72
CA PHE A 164 -0.62 -13.71 -6.74
C PHE A 164 -0.88 -12.62 -5.70
N TYR A 165 -0.28 -12.74 -4.52
CA TYR A 165 -0.57 -11.85 -3.40
C TYR A 165 0.19 -10.54 -3.53
N GLY A 166 1.48 -10.58 -3.90
CA GLY A 166 2.24 -9.37 -4.19
C GLY A 166 1.61 -8.56 -5.33
N THR A 167 1.20 -9.24 -6.41
CA THR A 167 0.48 -8.57 -7.51
C THR A 167 -0.85 -7.98 -7.04
N LEU A 168 -1.67 -8.70 -6.27
CA LEU A 168 -2.94 -8.15 -5.79
C LEU A 168 -2.77 -6.98 -4.81
N TYR A 169 -1.68 -6.95 -4.03
CA TYR A 169 -1.39 -5.82 -3.15
C TYR A 169 -1.03 -4.58 -3.96
N HIS A 170 -0.22 -4.76 -4.99
CA HIS A 170 0.08 -3.72 -5.98
C HIS A 170 -1.22 -3.18 -6.60
N GLU A 171 -2.08 -4.07 -7.08
CA GLU A 171 -3.36 -3.65 -7.67
C GLU A 171 -4.28 -2.94 -6.67
N PHE A 172 -4.41 -3.45 -5.45
CA PHE A 172 -5.20 -2.79 -4.42
C PHE A 172 -4.65 -1.41 -4.09
N THR A 173 -3.34 -1.19 -4.17
CA THR A 173 -2.73 0.13 -3.98
C THR A 173 -3.16 1.12 -5.08
N HIS A 174 -3.32 0.68 -6.33
CA HIS A 174 -3.92 1.53 -7.37
C HIS A 174 -5.35 1.96 -7.03
N THR A 175 -6.15 1.09 -6.40
CA THR A 175 -7.51 1.47 -5.94
C THR A 175 -7.50 2.59 -4.90
N LEU A 176 -6.38 2.78 -4.18
CA LEU A 176 -6.20 3.84 -3.19
C LEU A 176 -5.87 5.21 -3.80
N GLY A 177 -5.77 5.31 -5.14
CA GLY A 177 -5.45 6.54 -5.85
C GLY A 177 -3.97 6.68 -6.22
N PHE A 178 -3.18 5.60 -6.15
CA PHE A 178 -1.81 5.58 -6.68
C PHE A 178 -1.84 5.50 -8.22
N SER A 179 -2.31 6.56 -8.88
CA SER A 179 -2.26 6.72 -10.34
C SER A 179 -2.65 8.14 -10.73
N PRO A 180 -2.01 8.75 -11.74
CA PRO A 180 -2.47 10.01 -12.31
C PRO A 180 -3.83 9.90 -13.01
N VAL A 181 -4.26 8.70 -13.39
CA VAL A 181 -5.48 8.46 -14.18
C VAL A 181 -5.47 9.31 -15.48
N MET A 182 -4.34 9.25 -16.19
CA MET A 182 -4.06 10.00 -17.42
C MET A 182 -3.67 9.09 -18.57
N THR A 183 -3.96 9.51 -19.80
CA THR A 183 -3.57 8.82 -21.04
C THR A 183 -2.25 9.36 -21.59
N GLN A 184 -1.72 8.72 -22.64
CA GLN A 184 -0.54 9.20 -23.37
C GLN A 184 -0.67 10.66 -23.81
N SER A 185 -1.85 11.08 -24.29
CA SER A 185 -2.08 12.47 -24.71
C SER A 185 -2.24 13.44 -23.54
N GLY A 186 -2.12 12.98 -22.30
CA GLY A 186 -2.27 13.78 -21.09
C GLY A 186 -3.73 14.07 -20.73
N THR A 187 -4.70 13.35 -21.30
CA THR A 187 -6.11 13.54 -20.94
C THR A 187 -6.45 12.76 -19.69
N SER A 188 -7.27 13.32 -18.80
CA SER A 188 -7.78 12.61 -17.62
C SER A 188 -8.79 11.51 -17.97
N ALA A 189 -9.15 10.68 -16.99
CA ALA A 189 -10.13 9.58 -17.11
C ALA A 189 -11.46 9.95 -17.78
N PHE A 190 -11.91 11.20 -17.65
CA PHE A 190 -13.17 11.70 -18.21
C PHE A 190 -12.98 12.56 -19.47
N GLY A 191 -11.76 12.58 -20.02
CA GLY A 191 -11.38 13.40 -21.16
C GLY A 191 -11.36 14.88 -20.84
N MET A 192 -11.44 15.73 -21.88
CA MET A 192 -11.33 17.19 -21.77
C MET A 192 -12.54 17.90 -21.15
N LYS A 193 -13.58 17.17 -20.71
CA LYS A 193 -14.91 17.76 -20.56
C LYS A 193 -15.02 18.76 -19.40
N ASP A 194 -14.22 18.61 -18.34
CA ASP A 194 -14.35 19.44 -17.13
C ASP A 194 -13.02 19.80 -16.44
N GLY A 195 -11.85 19.33 -16.92
CA GLY A 195 -10.55 19.69 -16.32
C GLY A 195 -10.34 19.16 -14.88
N SER A 196 -11.00 18.05 -14.53
CA SER A 196 -10.83 17.37 -13.25
C SER A 196 -9.71 16.33 -13.32
N TRP A 197 -8.86 16.34 -12.30
CA TRP A 197 -7.61 15.58 -12.21
C TRP A 197 -7.56 14.78 -10.91
N SER A 198 -6.86 13.63 -10.91
CA SER A 198 -6.66 12.83 -9.70
C SER A 198 -5.82 13.59 -8.69
N THR A 199 -5.92 13.24 -7.41
CA THR A 199 -5.06 13.85 -6.38
C THR A 199 -3.59 13.53 -6.62
N PHE A 200 -3.28 12.34 -7.13
CA PHE A 200 -1.91 11.96 -7.49
C PHE A 200 -1.30 12.91 -8.52
N SER A 201 -2.08 13.26 -9.56
CA SER A 201 -1.59 14.13 -10.63
C SER A 201 -1.22 15.55 -10.17
N SER A 202 -1.74 16.01 -9.02
CA SER A 202 -1.37 17.32 -8.46
C SER A 202 0.09 17.39 -8.00
N PHE A 203 0.72 16.24 -7.80
CA PHE A 203 2.10 16.14 -7.34
C PHE A 203 3.09 15.91 -8.49
N ILE A 204 2.63 15.78 -9.74
CA ILE A 204 3.53 15.48 -10.85
C ILE A 204 4.24 16.76 -11.30
N VAL A 205 5.57 16.67 -11.34
CA VAL A 205 6.45 17.75 -11.79
C VAL A 205 7.43 17.25 -12.87
N ASP A 206 7.97 18.19 -13.64
CA ASP A 206 9.14 17.94 -14.49
C ASP A 206 10.44 17.90 -13.67
N LYS A 207 11.56 17.60 -14.34
CA LYS A 207 12.91 17.60 -13.74
C LYS A 207 13.34 18.91 -13.07
N ASN A 208 12.74 20.03 -13.46
CA ASN A 208 13.04 21.36 -12.91
C ASN A 208 12.07 21.72 -11.77
N ASN A 209 11.26 20.77 -11.31
CA ASN A 209 10.25 20.95 -10.29
C ASN A 209 9.11 21.90 -10.72
N ASN A 210 8.82 22.00 -12.02
CA ASN A 210 7.64 22.70 -12.50
C ASN A 210 6.44 21.75 -12.51
N PRO A 211 5.27 22.13 -11.96
CA PRO A 211 4.05 21.34 -12.05
C PRO A 211 3.66 21.05 -13.51
N ILE A 212 3.30 19.79 -13.79
CA ILE A 212 2.79 19.41 -15.12
C ILE A 212 1.35 19.89 -15.33
N ILE A 213 0.58 20.01 -14.26
CA ILE A 213 -0.75 20.64 -14.27
C ILE A 213 -0.66 21.91 -13.43
N ASP A 214 -1.03 23.04 -14.00
CA ASP A 214 -1.05 24.31 -13.28
C ASP A 214 -2.09 24.26 -12.14
N PRO A 215 -1.70 24.52 -10.88
CA PRO A 215 -2.59 24.30 -9.73
C PRO A 215 -3.69 25.35 -9.58
N HIS A 216 -3.68 26.41 -10.39
CA HIS A 216 -4.67 27.49 -10.33
C HIS A 216 -5.65 27.46 -11.52
N THR A 217 -5.16 27.05 -12.69
CA THR A 217 -5.92 27.01 -13.94
C THR A 217 -6.31 25.58 -14.34
N PHE A 218 -5.68 24.57 -13.73
CA PHE A 218 -5.85 23.14 -14.04
C PHE A 218 -5.56 22.79 -15.50
N VAL A 219 -4.73 23.61 -16.16
CA VAL A 219 -4.27 23.40 -17.53
C VAL A 219 -3.03 22.53 -17.52
N LEU A 220 -3.01 21.50 -18.36
CA LEU A 220 -1.86 20.65 -18.59
C LEU A 220 -0.78 21.41 -19.39
N ASN A 221 0.46 21.35 -18.95
CA ASN A 221 1.61 21.68 -19.78
C ASN A 221 1.91 20.54 -20.75
N GLN A 222 1.26 20.58 -21.92
CA GLN A 222 1.36 19.52 -22.92
C GLN A 222 2.81 19.22 -23.34
N GLY A 223 3.63 20.25 -23.56
CA GLY A 223 5.02 20.06 -24.00
C GLY A 223 5.89 19.34 -22.96
N ALA A 224 5.70 19.66 -21.68
CA ALA A 224 6.38 18.97 -20.58
C ALA A 224 5.88 17.53 -20.41
N TRP A 225 4.56 17.30 -20.53
CA TRP A 225 3.98 15.96 -20.50
C TRP A 225 4.48 15.08 -21.64
N ASP A 226 4.44 15.56 -22.88
CA ASP A 226 4.87 14.81 -24.07
C ASP A 226 6.35 14.44 -24.00
N THR A 227 7.18 15.32 -23.42
CA THR A 227 8.62 15.09 -23.25
C THR A 227 8.91 14.14 -22.09
N GLY A 228 8.21 14.29 -20.97
CA GLY A 228 8.53 13.58 -19.72
C GLY A 228 7.85 12.22 -19.59
N SER A 229 6.69 12.00 -20.21
CA SER A 229 5.87 10.78 -20.02
C SER A 229 6.41 9.54 -20.72
N VAL A 230 7.43 9.69 -21.57
CA VAL A 230 8.15 8.64 -22.30
C VAL A 230 9.63 8.98 -22.39
N GLY A 231 10.48 8.01 -22.72
CA GLY A 231 11.91 8.24 -23.00
C GLY A 231 12.88 7.49 -22.10
N ASN A 232 12.41 6.52 -21.31
CA ASN A 232 13.24 5.58 -20.55
C ASN A 232 14.25 6.28 -19.60
N TRP A 233 13.71 7.11 -18.71
CA TRP A 233 14.53 7.99 -17.87
C TRP A 233 15.05 7.35 -16.56
N GLY A 234 14.81 6.04 -16.37
CA GLY A 234 15.15 5.30 -15.15
C GLY A 234 16.63 5.07 -14.87
N GLU A 235 17.54 5.42 -15.79
CA GLU A 235 18.99 5.19 -15.62
C GLU A 235 19.78 6.40 -15.09
N GLY A 236 19.13 7.54 -14.84
CA GLY A 236 19.82 8.76 -14.41
C GLY A 236 19.04 9.73 -13.55
N GLY A 237 17.70 9.61 -13.48
CA GLY A 237 16.84 10.45 -12.64
C GLY A 237 16.93 11.96 -12.90
N SER A 238 17.57 12.37 -14.00
CA SER A 238 17.78 13.76 -14.37
C SER A 238 16.74 14.30 -15.34
N GLU A 239 15.89 13.42 -15.87
CA GLU A 239 14.88 13.68 -16.88
C GLU A 239 13.61 12.88 -16.54
N GLY A 240 12.53 13.10 -17.29
CA GLY A 240 11.25 12.43 -17.06
C GLY A 240 10.33 13.19 -16.11
N LEU A 241 9.39 12.45 -15.51
CA LEU A 241 8.39 12.96 -14.58
C LEU A 241 8.64 12.43 -13.17
N PHE A 242 8.29 13.25 -12.19
CA PHE A 242 8.52 12.94 -10.79
C PHE A 242 7.29 13.22 -9.94
N PHE A 243 7.17 12.50 -8.84
CA PHE A 243 6.21 12.79 -7.78
C PHE A 243 6.85 13.68 -6.72
N ASN A 244 6.21 14.83 -6.44
CA ASN A 244 6.68 15.87 -5.53
C ASN A 244 5.75 16.05 -4.32
N GLY A 245 5.36 14.95 -3.68
CA GLY A 245 4.70 14.99 -2.39
C GLY A 245 5.71 15.23 -1.26
N THR A 246 5.35 16.03 -0.26
CA THR A 246 6.29 16.42 0.82
C THR A 246 6.73 15.23 1.66
N ASN A 247 5.84 14.27 1.93
CA ASN A 247 6.18 13.08 2.69
C ASN A 247 7.01 12.09 1.86
N ALA A 248 6.65 11.89 0.59
CA ALA A 248 7.38 11.04 -0.35
C ALA A 248 8.82 11.54 -0.59
N VAL A 249 8.98 12.85 -0.84
CA VAL A 249 10.30 13.48 -1.03
C VAL A 249 11.14 13.37 0.25
N ALA A 250 10.55 13.57 1.43
CA ALA A 250 11.27 13.39 2.68
C ALA A 250 11.74 11.94 2.89
N ALA A 251 10.91 10.95 2.54
CA ALA A 251 11.28 9.54 2.57
C ALA A 251 12.37 9.19 1.54
N ASN A 252 12.38 9.88 0.40
CA ASN A 252 13.38 9.74 -0.65
C ASN A 252 14.63 10.62 -0.44
N GLY A 253 14.99 10.89 0.82
CA GLY A 253 16.21 11.64 1.16
C GLY A 253 16.23 13.11 0.74
N GLY A 254 15.07 13.71 0.48
CA GLY A 254 14.93 15.09 0.00
C GLY A 254 14.94 15.23 -1.52
N PHE A 255 14.97 14.12 -2.27
CA PHE A 255 14.92 14.12 -3.73
C PHE A 255 13.51 13.84 -4.24
N LEU A 256 13.18 14.40 -5.40
CA LEU A 256 11.96 14.06 -6.14
C LEU A 256 11.90 12.55 -6.42
N VAL A 257 10.71 11.97 -6.35
CA VAL A 257 10.52 10.53 -6.56
C VAL A 257 10.31 10.26 -8.04
N THR A 258 11.21 9.52 -8.68
CA THR A 258 11.13 9.22 -10.11
C THR A 258 9.93 8.32 -10.41
N LEU A 259 9.09 8.74 -11.36
CA LEU A 259 7.98 7.94 -11.86
C LEU A 259 8.43 7.13 -13.07
N TYR A 260 7.93 5.91 -13.16
CA TYR A 260 8.26 5.00 -14.26
C TYR A 260 7.83 5.58 -15.60
N THR A 261 8.80 5.74 -16.49
CA THR A 261 8.60 6.17 -17.86
C THR A 261 9.37 5.22 -18.78
N ALA A 262 8.64 4.46 -19.60
CA ALA A 262 9.22 3.52 -20.54
C ALA A 262 9.69 4.24 -21.82
N ASP A 263 10.36 3.52 -22.73
CA ASP A 263 10.77 4.09 -24.04
C ASP A 263 9.56 4.56 -24.86
N ALA A 264 8.48 3.77 -24.81
CA ALA A 264 7.19 4.07 -25.40
C ALA A 264 6.11 4.03 -24.33
N TRP A 265 5.01 4.76 -24.53
CA TRP A 265 3.90 4.76 -23.58
C TRP A 265 3.32 3.35 -23.40
N GLU A 266 3.26 2.91 -22.15
CA GLU A 266 2.66 1.65 -21.73
C GLU A 266 1.33 1.94 -21.02
N PRO A 267 0.19 1.70 -21.67
CA PRO A 267 -1.12 1.93 -21.06
C PRO A 267 -1.27 1.18 -19.74
N GLY A 268 -1.64 1.92 -18.69
CA GLY A 268 -1.79 1.37 -17.34
C GLY A 268 -0.51 1.33 -16.51
N SER A 269 0.67 1.60 -17.10
CA SER A 269 1.95 1.56 -16.40
C SER A 269 2.68 2.91 -16.36
N SER A 270 2.81 3.57 -17.51
CA SER A 270 3.54 4.84 -17.60
C SER A 270 2.98 5.88 -16.62
N VAL A 271 3.88 6.47 -15.83
CA VAL A 271 3.59 7.51 -14.82
C VAL A 271 2.67 7.02 -13.68
N SER A 272 2.36 5.72 -13.61
CA SER A 272 1.55 5.11 -12.54
C SER A 272 2.35 4.23 -11.58
N HIS A 273 3.65 4.05 -11.84
CA HIS A 273 4.57 3.24 -11.04
C HIS A 273 5.78 4.04 -10.57
N LEU A 274 6.49 3.51 -9.58
CA LEU A 274 7.83 3.96 -9.22
C LEU A 274 8.87 3.36 -10.17
N ASP A 275 9.88 4.15 -10.54
CA ASP A 275 10.91 3.70 -11.47
C ASP A 275 12.00 2.87 -10.77
N ASP A 276 11.79 1.55 -10.67
CA ASP A 276 12.65 0.61 -9.94
C ASP A 276 14.06 0.40 -10.53
N ARG A 277 14.40 1.12 -11.60
CA ARG A 277 15.76 1.22 -12.16
C ARG A 277 16.60 2.27 -11.43
N MET A 278 15.96 3.12 -10.63
CA MET A 278 16.63 4.15 -9.85
C MET A 278 17.14 3.62 -8.50
N PRO A 279 18.35 4.01 -8.08
CA PRO A 279 18.87 3.66 -6.77
C PRO A 279 17.98 4.14 -5.62
N GLY A 280 17.63 3.25 -4.70
CA GLY A 280 16.83 3.53 -3.51
C GLY A 280 15.32 3.25 -3.66
N ILE A 281 14.86 2.91 -4.86
CA ILE A 281 13.46 2.51 -5.13
C ILE A 281 13.35 1.15 -5.83
N GLU A 282 14.39 0.32 -5.74
CA GLU A 282 14.38 -1.03 -6.30
C GLU A 282 13.42 -1.95 -5.54
N GLY A 283 12.59 -2.70 -6.26
CA GLY A 283 11.74 -3.73 -5.68
C GLY A 283 10.67 -3.21 -4.72
N THR A 284 10.19 -1.99 -4.92
CA THR A 284 9.01 -1.45 -4.21
C THR A 284 7.74 -2.19 -4.62
N LEU A 285 6.67 -2.09 -3.82
CA LEU A 285 5.39 -2.72 -4.15
C LEU A 285 4.80 -2.19 -5.47
N MET A 286 4.97 -0.90 -5.74
CA MET A 286 4.50 -0.15 -6.91
C MET A 286 5.54 -0.04 -8.02
N SER A 287 6.53 -0.94 -8.03
CA SER A 287 7.39 -1.16 -9.19
C SER A 287 6.59 -1.78 -10.34
N PRO A 288 6.90 -1.50 -11.61
CA PRO A 288 6.15 -1.99 -12.78
C PRO A 288 6.35 -3.51 -13.07
N ALA A 289 6.87 -4.28 -12.11
CA ALA A 289 7.38 -5.63 -12.34
C ALA A 289 6.29 -6.66 -12.69
N SER A 290 6.54 -7.47 -13.72
CA SER A 290 5.65 -8.53 -14.22
C SER A 290 6.26 -9.94 -14.15
N TYR A 291 7.42 -10.09 -13.50
CA TYR A 291 8.20 -11.33 -13.53
C TYR A 291 7.67 -12.41 -12.57
N ALA A 292 7.90 -13.67 -12.90
CA ALA A 292 7.67 -14.81 -12.00
C ALA A 292 8.69 -14.82 -10.84
N GLY A 293 8.28 -15.33 -9.69
CA GLY A 293 9.05 -15.32 -8.45
C GLY A 293 8.43 -14.44 -7.36
N PRO A 294 9.02 -14.42 -6.16
CA PRO A 294 8.53 -13.64 -5.03
C PRO A 294 8.54 -12.14 -5.30
N GLN A 295 7.49 -11.44 -4.89
CA GLN A 295 7.34 -9.99 -5.02
C GLN A 295 7.29 -9.32 -3.65
N MET A 296 7.44 -8.00 -3.61
CA MET A 296 7.24 -7.22 -2.39
C MET A 296 5.77 -7.34 -1.94
N ARG A 297 5.54 -7.45 -0.63
CA ARG A 297 4.21 -7.55 -0.01
C ARG A 297 3.99 -6.54 1.13
N ASP A 298 4.83 -5.50 1.19
CA ASP A 298 4.74 -4.42 2.15
C ASP A 298 5.18 -3.10 1.49
N TYR A 299 4.72 -1.97 2.02
CA TYR A 299 5.12 -0.67 1.50
C TYR A 299 6.55 -0.29 1.91
N SER A 300 7.29 0.25 0.97
CA SER A 300 8.47 1.06 1.24
C SER A 300 8.10 2.37 1.94
N ALA A 301 9.09 3.02 2.56
CA ALA A 301 8.89 4.33 3.18
C ALA A 301 8.41 5.41 2.18
N ILE A 302 8.80 5.28 0.91
CA ILE A 302 8.41 6.20 -0.16
C ILE A 302 6.93 6.02 -0.51
N GLU A 303 6.45 4.78 -0.64
CA GLU A 303 5.04 4.50 -0.90
C GLU A 303 4.15 4.92 0.26
N VAL A 304 4.61 4.70 1.50
CA VAL A 304 3.93 5.25 2.69
C VAL A 304 3.87 6.78 2.60
N GLY A 305 4.97 7.42 2.19
CA GLY A 305 5.04 8.86 1.96
C GLY A 305 4.02 9.34 0.92
N ILE A 306 3.95 8.67 -0.23
CA ILE A 306 2.99 8.98 -1.30
C ILE A 306 1.55 8.88 -0.78
N LEU A 307 1.19 7.78 -0.11
CA LEU A 307 -0.16 7.62 0.44
C LEU A 307 -0.47 8.69 1.50
N LYS A 308 0.49 9.12 2.33
CA LYS A 308 0.29 10.28 3.22
C LYS A 308 0.04 11.57 2.45
N ASP A 309 0.77 11.82 1.37
CA ASP A 309 0.57 12.98 0.50
C ASP A 309 -0.80 12.95 -0.21
N LEU A 310 -1.33 11.75 -0.50
CA LEU A 310 -2.70 11.55 -0.99
C LEU A 310 -3.78 11.73 0.10
N GLY A 311 -3.39 11.91 1.37
CA GLY A 311 -4.29 12.20 2.49
C GLY A 311 -4.58 11.03 3.43
N TYR A 312 -3.87 9.91 3.32
CA TYR A 312 -3.98 8.81 4.28
C TYR A 312 -3.29 9.15 5.62
N VAL A 313 -3.92 8.76 6.72
CA VAL A 313 -3.49 9.09 8.08
C VAL A 313 -2.64 7.95 8.63
N ALA A 314 -1.36 8.22 8.85
CA ALA A 314 -0.43 7.26 9.43
C ALA A 314 -0.91 6.79 10.82
N VAL A 315 -0.66 5.52 11.15
CA VAL A 315 -0.88 5.04 12.52
C VAL A 315 0.06 5.78 13.48
N VAL A 316 -0.50 6.30 14.58
CA VAL A 316 0.29 6.82 15.69
C VAL A 316 0.29 5.72 16.76
N PRO A 317 1.46 5.24 17.23
CA PRO A 317 1.47 4.27 18.32
C PRO A 317 0.77 4.89 19.53
N GLU A 318 -0.22 4.18 20.06
CA GLU A 318 -1.03 4.70 21.16
C GLU A 318 -0.11 5.14 22.33
N PRO A 319 -0.39 6.27 22.99
CA PRO A 319 0.41 6.78 24.11
C PRO A 319 0.67 5.74 25.21
N GLU A 320 -0.24 4.78 25.35
CA GLU A 320 -0.12 3.67 26.30
C GLU A 320 1.05 2.73 25.98
N THR A 321 1.40 2.51 24.71
CA THR A 321 2.57 1.70 24.33
C THR A 321 3.86 2.37 24.78
N TYR A 322 3.97 3.69 24.64
CA TYR A 322 5.10 4.46 25.17
C TYR A 322 5.11 4.50 26.69
N ALA A 323 3.94 4.67 27.32
CA ALA A 323 3.82 4.65 28.78
C ALA A 323 4.24 3.29 29.37
N MET A 324 3.85 2.18 28.73
CA MET A 324 4.22 0.83 29.13
C MET A 324 5.69 0.51 28.88
N LEU A 325 6.26 0.97 27.77
CA LEU A 325 7.70 0.89 27.50
C LEU A 325 8.49 1.65 28.57
N LEU A 326 8.10 2.90 28.84
CA LEU A 326 8.75 3.73 29.86
C LEU A 326 8.58 3.15 31.26
N ALA A 327 7.40 2.62 31.60
CA ALA A 327 7.17 1.92 32.87
C ALA A 327 8.05 0.67 33.00
N GLY A 328 8.17 -0.13 31.93
CA GLY A 328 9.06 -1.29 31.88
C GLY A 328 10.53 -0.92 32.09
N LEU A 329 11.01 0.12 31.40
CA LEU A 329 12.37 0.64 31.55
C LEU A 329 12.62 1.18 32.97
N ALA A 330 11.65 1.88 33.57
CA ALA A 330 11.75 2.37 34.94
C ALA A 330 11.86 1.23 35.97
N VAL A 331 11.08 0.16 35.79
CA VAL A 331 11.15 -1.05 36.64
C VAL A 331 12.51 -1.74 36.50
N LEU A 332 13.02 -1.91 35.27
CA LEU A 332 14.35 -2.48 35.04
C LEU A 332 15.46 -1.63 35.68
N GLY A 333 15.40 -0.31 35.53
CA GLY A 333 16.34 0.61 36.19
C GLY A 333 16.31 0.49 37.71
N ALA A 334 15.13 0.36 38.32
CA ALA A 334 14.97 0.15 39.76
C ALA A 334 15.55 -1.20 40.23
N ILE A 335 15.42 -2.26 39.43
CA ILE A 335 15.99 -3.59 39.73
C ILE A 335 17.52 -3.55 39.65
N VAL A 336 18.08 -2.95 38.60
CA VAL A 336 19.54 -2.83 38.42
C VAL A 336 20.16 -2.01 39.56
N ARG A 337 19.55 -0.87 39.90
CA ARG A 337 20.00 -0.04 41.04
C ARG A 337 20.00 -0.81 42.35
N ARG A 338 18.94 -1.60 42.62
CA ARG A 338 18.87 -2.45 43.82
C ARG A 338 19.95 -3.53 43.86
N ARG A 339 20.32 -4.12 42.72
CA ARG A 339 21.37 -5.14 42.64
C ARG A 339 22.77 -4.54 42.83
N ALA A 340 23.02 -3.36 42.26
CA ALA A 340 24.29 -2.65 42.47
C ALA A 340 24.52 -2.28 43.94
N SER A 341 23.49 -1.78 44.63
CA SER A 341 23.58 -1.44 46.06
C SER A 341 23.81 -2.63 47.00
N VAL A 342 23.51 -3.86 46.56
CA VAL A 342 23.74 -5.09 47.35
C VAL A 342 25.19 -5.59 47.21
N ILE A 343 25.88 -5.24 46.12
CA ILE A 343 27.27 -5.65 45.87
C ILE A 343 28.28 -4.74 46.59
N THR A 344 27.91 -3.50 46.91
CA THR A 344 28.80 -2.53 47.61
C THR A 344 28.76 -2.64 49.14
N MET A 345 28.02 -3.59 49.71
CA MET A 345 27.93 -3.83 51.17
C MET A 345 28.47 -5.21 51.59
N GLY A 346 29.38 -5.79 50.78
CA GLY A 346 30.08 -7.04 51.07
C GLY A 346 31.47 -6.80 51.66
#